data_AF-A0A6L5FCD7-F1
#
_entry.id   AF-A0A6L5FCD7-F1
#
_cell.length_a   1.000
_cell.length_b   1.000
_cell.length_c   1.000
_cell.angle_alpha   90.00
_cell.angle_beta   90.00
_cell.angle_gamma   90.00
#
_symmetry.space_group_name_H-M   'P 1'
#
loop_
_entity.id
_entity.type
_entity.pdbx_description
1 polymer ?
#
loop_
_entity_poly.entity_id
_entity_poly.type
_entity_poly.pdbx_seq_one_letter_code
_entity_poly.pdbx_strand_id
1 'polypeptide(L)'
;MSSRQIRLGAFYRSLPMLAADQHGFYEKHDVEVEFGQVRSSTQQFQYLSDGEYDVVQTSPDNTANYRLNAHNPIGRLVEAKGFMGMDYGMLLIVVARPEIGTVADLAGKTASVDAP
;
A
#
# COMPACT_ATOMS: atom_id res chain seq x y z
N MET A 1 -25.94 -12.32 -13.78
CA MET A 1 -25.59 -10.91 -13.50
C MET A 1 -24.12 -10.75 -13.88
N SER A 2 -23.69 -9.62 -14.45
CA SER A 2 -22.27 -9.41 -14.77
C SER A 2 -21.51 -9.11 -13.47
N SER A 3 -20.39 -9.79 -13.22
CA SER A 3 -19.49 -9.45 -12.12
C SER A 3 -18.98 -8.03 -12.26
N ARG A 4 -18.74 -7.35 -11.13
CA ARG A 4 -18.07 -6.06 -11.11
C ARG A 4 -16.56 -6.30 -11.06
N GLN A 5 -15.84 -5.84 -12.08
CA GLN A 5 -14.38 -5.88 -12.09
C GLN A 5 -13.81 -4.80 -11.15
N ILE A 6 -12.78 -5.17 -10.38
CA ILE A 6 -12.00 -4.27 -9.52
C ILE A 6 -10.52 -4.52 -9.78
N ARG A 7 -9.80 -3.49 -10.24
CA ARG A 7 -8.34 -3.51 -10.42
C ARG A 7 -7.67 -3.07 -9.11
N LEU A 8 -7.01 -4.01 -8.45
CA LEU A 8 -6.38 -3.84 -7.16
C LEU A 8 -4.86 -3.72 -7.31
N GLY A 9 -4.30 -2.54 -7.05
CA GLY A 9 -2.86 -2.30 -7.07
C GLY A 9 -2.21 -2.57 -5.71
N ALA A 10 -1.32 -3.57 -5.62
CA ALA A 10 -0.59 -3.87 -4.38
C ALA A 10 0.84 -4.38 -4.63
N PHE A 11 1.72 -4.23 -3.64
CA PHE A 11 3.13 -4.65 -3.72
C PHE A 11 3.34 -6.16 -3.75
N TYR A 12 2.33 -6.94 -3.34
CA TYR A 12 2.36 -8.40 -3.47
C TYR A 12 0.94 -8.92 -3.30
N ARG A 13 0.71 -10.16 -3.76
CA ARG A 13 -0.55 -10.87 -3.52
C ARG A 13 -0.48 -11.53 -2.14
N SER A 14 -1.22 -10.99 -1.18
CA SER A 14 -1.18 -11.45 0.21
C SER A 14 -1.94 -12.77 0.42
N LEU A 15 -1.65 -13.50 1.51
CA LEU A 15 -2.38 -14.73 1.85
C LEU A 15 -3.90 -14.54 1.94
N PRO A 16 -4.43 -13.46 2.56
CA PRO A 16 -5.88 -13.18 2.54
C PRO A 16 -6.44 -13.03 1.13
N MET A 17 -5.70 -12.41 0.19
CA MET A 17 -6.15 -12.28 -1.20
C MET A 17 -6.21 -13.63 -1.92
N LEU A 18 -5.24 -14.50 -1.66
CA LEU A 18 -5.23 -15.86 -2.21
C LEU A 18 -6.38 -16.70 -1.65
N ALA A 19 -6.61 -16.63 -0.34
CA ALA A 19 -7.72 -17.31 0.30
C ALA A 19 -9.09 -16.79 -0.17
N ALA A 20 -9.22 -15.47 -0.36
CA ALA A 20 -10.43 -14.83 -0.88
C ALA A 20 -10.83 -15.38 -2.25
N ASP A 21 -9.84 -15.55 -3.13
CA ASP A 21 -9.99 -16.13 -4.47
C ASP A 21 -10.31 -17.63 -4.39
N GLN A 22 -9.45 -18.41 -3.72
CA GLN A 22 -9.56 -19.88 -3.65
C GLN A 22 -10.85 -20.37 -2.99
N HIS A 23 -11.39 -19.61 -2.04
CA HIS A 23 -12.62 -19.97 -1.32
C HIS A 23 -13.87 -19.26 -1.87
N GLY A 24 -13.79 -18.59 -3.02
CA GLY A 24 -14.94 -17.99 -3.71
C GLY A 24 -15.55 -16.79 -2.98
N PHE A 25 -14.80 -16.11 -2.11
CA PHE A 25 -15.31 -14.94 -1.39
C PHE A 25 -15.60 -13.77 -2.34
N TYR A 26 -14.77 -13.55 -3.37
CA TYR A 26 -15.03 -12.50 -4.37
C TYR A 26 -16.29 -12.82 -5.20
N GLU A 27 -16.40 -14.06 -5.69
CA GLU A 27 -17.56 -14.53 -6.46
C GLU A 27 -18.86 -14.41 -5.65
N LYS A 28 -18.85 -14.79 -4.36
CA LYS A 28 -19.99 -14.64 -3.45
C LYS A 28 -20.50 -13.19 -3.35
N HIS A 29 -19.63 -12.22 -3.63
CA HIS A 29 -19.95 -10.79 -3.62
C HIS A 29 -20.12 -10.20 -5.02
N ASP A 30 -20.22 -11.02 -6.07
CA ASP A 30 -20.31 -10.60 -7.47
C ASP A 30 -19.16 -9.68 -7.90
N VAL A 31 -17.97 -9.88 -7.32
CA VAL A 31 -16.75 -9.12 -7.62
C VAL A 31 -15.73 -10.01 -8.31
N GLU A 32 -15.09 -9.48 -9.34
CA GLU A 32 -13.89 -10.07 -9.94
C GLU A 32 -12.70 -9.14 -9.65
N VAL A 33 -11.67 -9.66 -8.99
CA VAL A 33 -10.50 -8.87 -8.59
C VAL A 33 -9.33 -9.15 -9.53
N GLU A 34 -8.91 -8.14 -10.27
CA GLU A 34 -7.68 -8.16 -11.06
C GLU A 34 -6.52 -7.62 -10.22
N PHE A 35 -5.54 -8.47 -9.93
CA PHE A 35 -4.35 -8.07 -9.18
C PHE A 35 -3.31 -7.39 -10.08
N GLY A 36 -3.00 -6.14 -9.77
CA GLY A 36 -1.91 -5.38 -10.37
C GLY A 36 -0.70 -5.29 -9.44
N GLN A 37 0.42 -5.87 -9.86
CA GLN A 37 1.68 -5.81 -9.13
C GLN A 37 2.30 -4.41 -9.20
N VAL A 38 2.38 -3.74 -8.05
CA VAL A 38 3.00 -2.43 -7.88
C VAL A 38 4.53 -2.55 -7.78
N ARG A 39 5.25 -1.55 -8.32
CA ARG A 39 6.71 -1.44 -8.30
C ARG A 39 7.23 -0.31 -7.41
N SER A 40 6.44 0.73 -7.18
CA SER A 40 6.77 1.85 -6.28
C SER A 40 5.50 2.59 -5.86
N SER A 41 5.55 3.31 -4.75
CA SER A 41 4.42 4.16 -4.34
C SER A 41 4.12 5.26 -5.37
N THR A 42 5.15 5.78 -6.05
CA THR A 42 4.98 6.75 -7.15
C THR A 42 4.13 6.19 -8.27
N GLN A 43 4.44 4.98 -8.73
CA GLN A 43 3.64 4.30 -9.75
C GLN A 43 2.23 4.00 -9.21
N GLN A 44 2.12 3.48 -7.99
CA GLN A 44 0.84 3.10 -7.37
C GLN A 44 -0.15 4.28 -7.35
N PHE A 45 0.29 5.45 -6.90
CA PHE A 45 -0.56 6.63 -6.78
C PHE A 45 -0.78 7.35 -8.11
N GLN A 46 0.17 7.27 -9.06
CA GLN A 46 -0.05 7.76 -10.42
C GLN A 46 -1.16 6.92 -11.09
N TYR A 47 -1.07 5.60 -11.01
CA TYR A 47 -2.05 4.69 -11.60
C TYR A 47 -3.43 4.79 -10.92
N LEU A 48 -3.47 4.99 -9.60
CA LEU A 48 -4.72 5.31 -8.90
C LEU A 48 -5.32 6.64 -9.39
N SER A 49 -4.49 7.68 -9.55
CA SER A 49 -4.94 8.99 -10.04
C SER A 49 -5.42 8.95 -11.48
N ASP A 50 -4.83 8.10 -12.32
CA ASP A 50 -5.14 8.00 -13.75
C ASP A 50 -6.30 7.03 -14.03
N GLY A 51 -6.82 6.36 -12.99
CA GLY A 51 -7.91 5.39 -13.11
C GLY A 51 -7.47 4.04 -13.65
N GLU A 52 -6.18 3.70 -13.58
CA GLU A 52 -5.62 2.38 -13.91
C GLU A 52 -5.83 1.38 -12.76
N TYR A 53 -5.88 1.87 -11.51
CA TYR A 53 -6.33 1.10 -10.35
C TYR A 53 -7.62 1.70 -9.78
N ASP A 54 -8.54 0.83 -9.36
CA ASP A 54 -9.76 1.23 -8.67
C ASP A 54 -9.53 1.36 -7.16
N VAL A 55 -8.70 0.47 -6.60
CA VAL A 55 -8.30 0.44 -5.19
C VAL A 55 -6.83 0.06 -5.10
N VAL A 56 -6.15 0.56 -4.08
CA VAL A 56 -4.77 0.16 -3.77
C VAL A 56 -4.65 -0.32 -2.33
N GLN A 57 -3.79 -1.31 -2.11
CA GLN A 57 -3.33 -1.67 -0.77
C GLN A 57 -1.95 -1.05 -0.55
N THR A 58 -1.85 -0.17 0.44
CA THR A 58 -0.65 0.63 0.70
C THR A 58 -0.56 0.99 2.18
N SER A 59 0.58 1.53 2.60
CA SER A 59 0.79 2.01 3.95
C SER A 59 0.10 3.37 4.16
N PRO A 60 -0.41 3.66 5.37
CA PRO A 60 -1.18 4.88 5.61
C PRO A 60 -0.38 6.17 5.39
N ASP A 61 0.94 6.15 5.62
CA ASP A 61 1.85 7.26 5.36
C ASP A 61 1.94 7.61 3.87
N ASN A 62 1.90 6.64 2.96
CA ASN A 62 1.85 6.92 1.53
C ASN A 62 0.58 7.70 1.17
N THR A 63 -0.57 7.33 1.75
CA THR A 63 -1.83 8.06 1.53
C THR A 63 -1.71 9.51 2.00
N ALA A 64 -1.13 9.73 3.18
CA ALA A 64 -0.89 11.08 3.70
C ALA A 64 0.09 11.87 2.81
N ASN A 65 1.20 11.26 2.37
CA ASN A 65 2.19 11.89 1.51
C ASN A 65 1.55 12.38 0.20
N TYR A 66 0.88 11.51 -0.54
CA TYR A 66 0.29 11.92 -1.83
C TYR A 66 -0.93 12.84 -1.69
N ARG A 67 -1.64 12.81 -0.55
CA ARG A 67 -2.80 13.68 -0.30
C ARG A 67 -2.41 15.09 0.16
N LEU A 68 -1.32 15.22 0.91
CA LEU A 68 -0.99 16.44 1.67
C LEU A 68 0.36 17.08 1.29
N ASN A 69 1.31 16.32 0.74
CA ASN A 69 2.62 16.83 0.35
C ASN A 69 2.64 17.28 -1.11
N ALA A 70 2.66 18.59 -1.36
CA ALA A 70 2.74 19.15 -2.71
C ALA A 70 4.07 18.85 -3.43
N HIS A 71 5.10 18.44 -2.70
CA HIS A 71 6.41 18.06 -3.23
C HIS A 71 6.58 16.54 -3.39
N ASN A 72 5.49 15.77 -3.33
CA ASN A 72 5.57 14.34 -3.58
C ASN A 72 6.09 14.05 -5.01
N PRO A 73 6.62 12.85 -5.29
CA PRO A 73 7.26 12.54 -6.58
C PRO A 73 6.38 12.65 -7.83
N ILE A 74 5.04 12.68 -7.70
CA ILE A 74 4.10 12.85 -8.82
C ILE A 74 3.94 14.35 -9.20
N GLY A 75 4.36 15.28 -8.32
CA GLY A 75 4.31 16.72 -8.58
C GLY A 75 2.91 17.33 -8.49
N ARG A 76 1.92 16.59 -7.99
CA ARG A 76 0.56 17.07 -7.69
C ARG A 76 -0.04 16.29 -6.53
N LEU A 77 -1.01 16.88 -5.84
CA LEU A 77 -1.79 16.17 -4.83
C LEU A 77 -2.73 15.17 -5.50
N VAL A 78 -2.85 13.99 -4.91
CA VAL A 78 -3.78 12.93 -5.32
C VAL A 78 -4.93 12.91 -4.32
N GLU A 79 -6.18 12.89 -4.80
CA GLU A 79 -7.39 12.78 -3.98
C GLU A 79 -7.60 11.35 -3.44
N ALA A 80 -6.56 10.80 -2.81
CA ALA A 80 -6.58 9.48 -2.19
C ALA A 80 -7.16 9.54 -0.77
N LYS A 81 -7.92 8.50 -0.39
CA LYS A 81 -8.46 8.33 0.96
C LYS A 81 -8.31 6.88 1.43
N GLY A 82 -7.82 6.71 2.65
CA GLY A 82 -7.92 5.42 3.34
C GLY A 82 -9.34 5.22 3.86
N PHE A 83 -9.91 4.03 3.65
CA PHE A 83 -11.26 3.70 4.10
C PHE A 83 -11.34 2.37 4.88
N MET A 84 -10.26 1.59 4.89
CA MET A 84 -10.17 0.32 5.60
C MET A 84 -8.72 0.10 6.04
N GLY A 85 -8.53 -0.42 7.26
CA GLY A 85 -7.24 -0.88 7.75
C GLY A 85 -7.17 -2.41 7.70
N MET A 86 -5.97 -2.94 7.42
CA MET A 86 -5.67 -4.36 7.50
C MET A 86 -4.48 -4.56 8.44
N ASP A 87 -4.67 -5.35 9.49
CA ASP A 87 -3.62 -5.64 10.47
C ASP A 87 -2.57 -6.62 9.90
N TYR A 88 -1.32 -6.52 10.34
CA TYR A 88 -0.15 -7.31 9.89
C TYR A 88 0.20 -7.25 8.38
N GLY A 89 -0.47 -6.39 7.60
CA GLY A 89 -0.47 -6.44 6.14
C GLY A 89 0.72 -5.85 5.40
N MET A 90 1.77 -5.35 6.08
CA MET A 90 2.97 -4.79 5.43
C MET A 90 4.30 -5.02 6.15
N LEU A 91 4.32 -5.74 7.29
CA LEU A 91 5.56 -6.03 8.04
C LEU A 91 6.51 -4.82 8.21
N LEU A 92 5.96 -3.63 8.46
CA LEU A 92 6.77 -2.45 8.75
C LEU A 92 7.47 -2.68 10.09
N ILE A 93 8.77 -2.94 10.01
CA ILE A 93 9.60 -3.27 11.16
C ILE A 93 10.75 -2.28 11.26
N VAL A 94 11.04 -1.85 12.49
CA VAL A 94 12.30 -1.18 12.82
C VAL A 94 13.28 -2.27 13.21
N VAL A 95 14.37 -2.37 12.47
CA VAL A 95 15.47 -3.29 12.79
C VAL A 95 16.64 -2.45 13.28
N ALA A 96 17.21 -2.84 14.42
CA ALA A 96 18.36 -2.18 15.01
C ALA A 96 19.47 -3.19 15.27
N ARG A 97 20.72 -2.70 15.34
CA ARG A 97 21.84 -3.53 15.79
C ARG A 97 21.65 -3.89 17.28
N PRO A 98 22.17 -5.03 17.76
CA PRO A 98 21.91 -5.52 19.13
C PRO A 98 22.26 -4.51 20.24
N GLU A 99 23.23 -3.62 20.00
CA GLU A 99 23.64 -2.57 20.94
C GLU A 99 22.68 -1.36 21.02
N ILE A 100 21.68 -1.29 20.13
CA ILE A 100 20.63 -0.26 20.15
C ILE A 100 19.41 -0.88 20.84
N GLY A 101 19.28 -0.64 22.15
CA GLY A 101 18.22 -1.21 22.97
C GLY A 101 17.00 -0.29 23.09
N THR A 102 17.16 1.00 22.83
CA THR A 102 16.12 2.02 22.96
C THR A 102 16.16 3.02 21.80
N VAL A 103 15.04 3.72 21.58
CA VAL A 103 14.98 4.81 20.59
C VAL A 103 15.97 5.94 20.93
N ALA A 104 16.23 6.18 22.23
CA ALA A 104 17.18 7.20 22.66
C ALA A 104 18.61 6.91 22.17
N ASP A 105 18.97 5.62 22.02
CA ASP A 105 20.27 5.21 21.49
C ASP A 105 20.46 5.57 20.01
N LEU A 106 19.40 5.94 19.28
CA LEU A 106 19.47 6.39 17.89
C LEU A 106 19.89 7.86 17.75
N ALA A 107 19.88 8.64 18.84
CA ALA A 107 20.18 10.06 18.78
C ALA A 107 21.56 10.35 18.16
N GLY A 108 21.59 11.19 17.13
CA GLY A 108 22.82 11.56 16.41
C GLY A 108 23.39 10.46 15.49
N LYS A 109 22.72 9.32 15.33
CA LYS A 109 23.12 8.25 14.41
C LYS A 109 22.39 8.38 13.08
N THR A 110 22.97 7.81 12.03
CA THR A 110 22.32 7.68 10.72
C THR A 110 21.32 6.52 10.75
N ALA A 111 20.09 6.78 10.33
CA ALA A 111 19.08 5.77 10.06
C ALA A 111 18.97 5.53 8.56
N SER A 112 18.84 4.26 8.16
CA SER A 112 18.47 3.90 6.79
C SER A 112 16.95 3.79 6.70
N VAL A 113 16.40 4.29 5.61
CA VAL A 113 14.99 4.14 5.24
C VAL A 113 14.91 3.42 3.89
N ASP A 114 13.74 2.87 3.58
CA ASP A 114 13.47 2.16 2.33
C ASP A 114 13.43 3.09 1.11
N ALA A 115 13.07 4.36 1.31
CA ALA A 115 13.14 5.41 0.29
C ALA A 115 13.66 6.74 0.89
N PRO A 116 14.66 7.40 0.27
CA PRO A 116 15.24 8.66 0.74
C PRO A 116 14.34 9.88 0.51
#